data_AF-A0A951BW58-F1
#
_entry.id   AF-A0A951BW58-F1
#
_cell.length_a   1.000
_cell.length_b   1.000
_cell.length_c   1.000
_cell.angle_alpha   90.00
_cell.angle_beta   90.00
_cell.angle_gamma   90.00
#
_symmetry.space_group_name_H-M   'P 1'
#
loop_
_entity.id
_entity.type
_entity.pdbx_description
1 polymer ?
#
loop_
_entity_poly.entity_id
_entity_poly.type
_entity_poly.pdbx_seq_one_letter_code
_entity_poly.pdbx_strand_id
1 'polypeptide(L)'
;MHSNSTLRAIVAMGTALGGHQLLHSQTMQYNVSNLVGGYAYSISGSAMDPISGSITRIAEAGRLTADGAGNVSGVDTVIVAGSATRRTFSGTYTMNPDGTGSLALNPSWGPQIHADFFAGGNASVLRVVLTDSGNTLSGVLEAQQPAGQTPPSAGYTLAILNGGYDYGIAGSALDDDGNVTSIREVGRLVADGAGNLTGTSTVSINGSVVRRTLTGTYSINSDGSGSATLYPSWGPPIDIDLFISANGLTTEFVVTDSGSTLAGTMTAGSLPSPLATTAQ
;
A
#
# COMPACT_ATOMS: atom_id res chain seq x y z
N MET A 1 -18.69 4.66 -36.79
CA MET A 1 -19.43 4.09 -35.65
C MET A 1 -18.89 2.70 -35.37
N HIS A 2 -17.88 2.58 -34.50
CA HIS A 2 -17.41 1.28 -34.01
C HIS A 2 -17.57 1.28 -32.49
N SER A 3 -18.55 0.49 -32.05
CA SER A 3 -19.05 0.41 -30.70
C SER A 3 -18.13 -0.45 -29.84
N ASN A 4 -17.36 0.23 -29.00
CA ASN A 4 -17.01 -0.06 -27.60
C ASN A 4 -17.45 -1.43 -27.03
N SER A 5 -16.76 -2.52 -27.39
CA SER A 5 -16.98 -3.85 -26.84
C SER A 5 -16.25 -4.09 -25.50
N THR A 6 -15.28 -3.25 -25.15
CA THR A 6 -14.53 -3.32 -23.88
C THR A 6 -15.23 -2.60 -22.73
N LEU A 7 -16.00 -1.53 -22.97
CA LEU A 7 -16.75 -0.83 -21.90
C LEU A 7 -17.98 -1.61 -21.39
N ARG A 8 -18.53 -2.55 -22.18
CA ARG A 8 -19.70 -3.34 -21.77
C ARG A 8 -19.36 -4.50 -20.82
N ALA A 9 -18.07 -4.79 -20.61
CA ALA A 9 -17.62 -5.80 -19.67
C ALA A 9 -17.52 -5.29 -18.21
N ILE A 10 -17.55 -3.98 -17.98
CA ILE A 10 -17.43 -3.37 -16.63
C ILE A 10 -18.80 -3.21 -15.94
N VAL A 11 -19.91 -3.34 -16.67
CA VAL A 11 -21.29 -3.17 -16.11
C VAL A 11 -21.99 -4.52 -15.85
N ALA A 12 -21.28 -5.65 -15.84
CA ALA A 12 -21.88 -6.99 -15.73
C ALA A 12 -21.38 -7.84 -14.54
N MET A 13 -20.92 -7.23 -13.44
CA MET A 13 -20.77 -7.92 -12.14
C MET A 13 -21.94 -7.60 -11.20
N GLY A 14 -23.18 -7.68 -11.72
CA GLY A 14 -24.40 -7.35 -10.99
C GLY A 14 -25.39 -8.49 -10.73
N THR A 15 -25.24 -9.67 -11.35
CA THR A 15 -26.25 -10.74 -11.19
C THR A 15 -25.63 -12.13 -11.26
N ALA A 16 -25.03 -12.59 -10.15
CA ALA A 16 -24.82 -14.02 -9.91
C ALA A 16 -24.56 -14.31 -8.41
N LEU A 17 -25.57 -14.16 -7.56
CA LEU A 17 -25.58 -14.75 -6.22
C LEU A 17 -26.98 -15.36 -5.98
N GLY A 18 -27.20 -16.53 -6.56
CA GLY A 18 -28.33 -17.38 -6.27
C GLY A 18 -27.85 -18.66 -5.61
N GLY A 19 -28.22 -18.87 -4.35
CA GLY A 19 -28.25 -20.20 -3.73
C GLY A 19 -27.04 -20.61 -2.87
N HIS A 20 -26.70 -19.84 -1.84
CA HIS A 20 -26.01 -20.39 -0.67
C HIS A 20 -26.75 -20.00 0.60
N GLN A 21 -26.92 -20.97 1.50
CA GLN A 21 -27.60 -20.82 2.79
C GLN A 21 -27.11 -19.57 3.52
N LEU A 22 -28.06 -18.77 4.01
CA LEU A 22 -27.83 -17.67 4.95
C LEU A 22 -27.29 -18.25 6.26
N LEU A 23 -25.98 -18.44 6.33
CA LEU A 23 -25.30 -18.37 7.60
C LEU A 23 -25.43 -16.92 8.05
N HIS A 24 -26.00 -16.72 9.23
CA HIS A 24 -26.13 -15.42 9.89
C HIS A 24 -24.81 -14.65 9.78
N SER A 25 -24.74 -13.68 8.87
CA SER A 25 -23.82 -12.57 9.07
C SER A 25 -24.42 -11.82 10.24
N GLN A 26 -23.78 -11.88 11.41
CA GLN A 26 -24.01 -10.83 12.40
C GLN A 26 -23.77 -9.53 11.64
N THR A 27 -24.80 -8.70 11.48
CA THR A 27 -24.63 -7.38 10.87
C THR A 27 -23.54 -6.69 11.67
N MET A 28 -22.33 -6.63 11.14
CA MET A 28 -21.22 -5.92 11.75
C MET A 28 -21.66 -4.45 11.76
N GLN A 29 -22.16 -3.97 12.89
CA GLN A 29 -22.62 -2.59 13.02
C GLN A 29 -21.40 -1.71 13.24
N TYR A 30 -20.92 -1.13 12.16
CA TYR A 30 -19.85 -0.15 12.22
C TYR A 30 -20.37 1.22 12.69
N ASN A 31 -19.48 2.00 13.28
CA ASN A 31 -19.64 3.41 13.56
C ASN A 31 -18.23 4.04 13.66
N VAL A 32 -18.16 5.36 13.79
CA VAL A 32 -16.89 6.09 13.78
C VAL A 32 -15.83 5.54 14.75
N SER A 33 -16.24 4.99 15.90
CA SER A 33 -15.30 4.43 16.90
C SER A 33 -14.61 3.14 16.45
N ASN A 34 -15.09 2.48 15.40
CA ASN A 34 -14.43 1.29 14.84
C ASN A 34 -13.16 1.64 14.07
N LEU A 35 -13.06 2.86 13.53
CA LEU A 35 -11.87 3.33 12.85
C LEU A 35 -11.02 4.13 13.83
N VAL A 36 -10.06 3.47 14.46
CA VAL A 36 -9.21 4.07 15.50
C VAL A 36 -7.79 3.53 15.40
N GLY A 37 -6.81 4.39 15.65
CA GLY A 37 -5.40 4.03 15.61
C GLY A 37 -4.79 4.19 14.22
N GLY A 38 -3.58 3.64 14.06
CA GLY A 38 -2.78 3.79 12.86
C GLY A 38 -3.10 2.75 11.78
N TYR A 39 -3.03 3.18 10.53
CA TYR A 39 -3.22 2.41 9.31
C TYR A 39 -2.04 2.69 8.38
N ALA A 40 -1.31 1.66 7.97
CA ALA A 40 -0.36 1.79 6.87
C ALA A 40 -1.12 1.63 5.56
N TYR A 41 -0.71 2.32 4.50
CA TYR A 41 -1.40 2.20 3.22
C TYR A 41 -0.50 2.36 2.02
N SER A 42 -0.99 1.81 0.91
CA SER A 42 -0.43 1.97 -0.43
C SER A 42 -1.58 2.24 -1.41
N ILE A 43 -1.41 3.28 -2.21
CA ILE A 43 -2.37 3.74 -3.21
C ILE A 43 -1.61 3.94 -4.52
N SER A 44 -2.21 3.53 -5.64
CA SER A 44 -1.64 3.81 -6.95
C SER A 44 -2.74 4.03 -7.99
N GLY A 45 -2.38 4.71 -9.07
CA GLY A 45 -3.28 4.97 -10.18
C GLY A 45 -2.77 6.10 -11.05
N SER A 46 -3.70 6.83 -11.65
CA SER A 46 -3.40 7.99 -12.46
C SER A 46 -4.40 9.12 -12.26
N ALA A 47 -3.94 10.35 -12.43
CA ALA A 47 -4.76 11.54 -12.55
C ALA A 47 -4.73 12.04 -14.00
N MET A 48 -5.88 12.45 -14.52
CA MET A 48 -6.02 13.09 -15.83
C MET A 48 -6.21 14.59 -15.66
N ASP A 49 -5.37 15.38 -16.32
CA ASP A 49 -5.57 16.82 -16.43
C ASP A 49 -6.83 17.10 -17.28
N PRO A 50 -7.84 17.82 -16.75
CA PRO A 50 -9.10 18.02 -17.45
C PRO A 50 -9.02 18.97 -18.65
N ILE A 51 -7.94 19.75 -18.78
CA ILE A 51 -7.72 20.71 -19.86
C ILE A 51 -6.88 20.06 -20.96
N SER A 52 -5.73 19.48 -20.59
CA SER A 52 -4.80 18.90 -21.56
C SER A 52 -5.10 17.45 -21.91
N GLY A 53 -5.88 16.74 -21.09
CA GLY A 53 -6.10 15.29 -21.20
C GLY A 53 -4.86 14.47 -20.83
N SER A 54 -3.79 15.11 -20.33
CA SER A 54 -2.55 14.44 -19.98
C SER A 54 -2.75 13.53 -18.77
N ILE A 55 -2.25 12.30 -18.86
CA ILE A 55 -2.32 11.31 -17.78
C ILE A 55 -1.02 11.34 -16.99
N THR A 56 -1.13 11.61 -15.70
CA THR A 56 -0.03 11.55 -14.74
C THR A 56 -0.19 10.31 -13.86
N ARG A 57 0.84 9.48 -13.80
CA ARG A 57 0.86 8.34 -12.86
C ARG A 57 1.21 8.81 -11.46
N ILE A 58 0.55 8.19 -10.49
CA ILE A 58 0.72 8.50 -9.08
C ILE A 58 0.86 7.18 -8.31
N ALA A 59 1.82 7.17 -7.40
CA ALA A 59 2.06 6.12 -6.43
C ALA A 59 2.21 6.78 -5.05
N GLU A 60 1.63 6.20 -4.02
CA GLU A 60 1.65 6.77 -2.67
C GLU A 60 1.74 5.63 -1.67
N ALA A 61 2.58 5.79 -0.65
CA ALA A 61 2.51 4.99 0.55
C ALA A 61 2.61 5.90 1.77
N GLY A 62 1.92 5.53 2.83
CA GLY A 62 1.83 6.38 4.00
C GLY A 62 1.27 5.70 5.22
N ARG A 63 1.05 6.53 6.23
CA ARG A 63 0.39 6.18 7.48
C ARG A 63 -0.70 7.19 7.80
N LEU A 64 -1.90 6.68 8.02
CA LEU A 64 -3.05 7.43 8.53
C LEU A 64 -3.30 7.03 9.99
N THR A 65 -3.68 7.96 10.84
CA THR A 65 -4.13 7.72 12.22
C THR A 65 -5.54 8.27 12.36
N ALA A 66 -6.50 7.40 12.65
CA ALA A 66 -7.88 7.76 12.95
C ALA A 66 -8.09 7.87 14.47
N ASP A 67 -8.92 8.82 14.89
CA ASP A 67 -9.15 9.13 16.31
C ASP A 67 -10.37 8.41 16.93
N GLY A 68 -11.14 7.65 16.14
CA GLY A 68 -12.39 7.04 16.59
C GLY A 68 -13.55 8.04 16.73
N ALA A 69 -13.34 9.31 16.35
CA ALA A 69 -14.29 10.42 16.50
C ALA A 69 -14.52 11.21 15.19
N GLY A 70 -14.04 10.70 14.06
CA GLY A 70 -14.27 11.29 12.74
C GLY A 70 -13.13 12.15 12.21
N ASN A 71 -11.97 12.21 12.89
CA ASN A 71 -10.78 12.91 12.39
C ASN A 71 -9.65 11.95 12.06
N VAL A 72 -8.83 12.36 11.10
CA VAL A 72 -7.59 11.66 10.73
C VAL A 72 -6.41 12.61 10.66
N SER A 73 -5.22 12.06 10.87
CA SER A 73 -3.94 12.72 10.63
C SER A 73 -2.94 11.72 10.06
N GLY A 74 -1.89 12.18 9.40
CA GLY A 74 -0.93 11.24 8.83
C GLY A 74 0.27 11.86 8.14
N VAL A 75 1.09 10.97 7.62
CA VAL A 75 2.29 11.24 6.83
C VAL A 75 2.33 10.29 5.66
N ASP A 76 2.81 10.76 4.52
CA ASP A 76 2.94 9.96 3.31
C ASP A 76 4.09 10.43 2.44
N THR A 77 4.52 9.52 1.58
CA THR A 77 5.34 9.82 0.42
C THR A 77 4.50 9.62 -0.81
N VAL A 78 4.17 10.72 -1.49
CA VAL A 78 3.49 10.70 -2.79
C VAL A 78 4.49 10.89 -3.91
N ILE A 79 4.35 10.10 -4.95
CA ILE A 79 5.16 10.14 -6.16
C ILE A 79 4.27 10.63 -7.30
N VAL A 80 4.58 11.81 -7.85
CA VAL A 80 3.83 12.40 -8.97
C VAL A 80 4.79 12.53 -10.16
N ALA A 81 4.48 11.85 -11.25
CA ALA A 81 5.28 11.89 -12.49
C ALA A 81 6.79 11.61 -12.24
N GLY A 82 7.11 10.68 -11.35
CA GLY A 82 8.51 10.36 -11.03
C GLY A 82 9.17 11.20 -9.94
N SER A 83 8.44 12.16 -9.35
CA SER A 83 8.98 13.04 -8.30
C SER A 83 8.37 12.72 -6.94
N ALA A 84 9.22 12.41 -5.97
CA ALA A 84 8.81 12.10 -4.60
C ALA A 84 8.59 13.36 -3.76
N THR A 85 7.45 13.42 -3.07
CA THR A 85 7.12 14.46 -2.09
C THR A 85 6.71 13.79 -0.78
N ARG A 86 7.44 14.08 0.29
CA ARG A 86 7.09 13.67 1.66
C ARG A 86 6.26 14.77 2.29
N ARG A 87 5.08 14.44 2.81
CA ARG A 87 4.14 15.45 3.33
C ARG A 87 3.40 14.93 4.56
N THR A 88 2.76 15.85 5.26
CA THR A 88 1.79 15.54 6.31
C THR A 88 0.39 15.77 5.76
N PHE A 89 -0.63 15.19 6.40
CA PHE A 89 -2.01 15.51 6.10
C PHE A 89 -2.89 15.42 7.35
N SER A 90 -4.00 16.13 7.32
CA SER A 90 -5.10 16.00 8.29
C SER A 90 -6.42 15.85 7.55
N GLY A 91 -7.48 15.44 8.21
CA GLY A 91 -8.75 15.27 7.53
C GLY A 91 -9.86 14.77 8.42
N THR A 92 -10.96 14.41 7.79
CA THR A 92 -12.11 13.81 8.44
C THR A 92 -12.50 12.51 7.75
N TYR A 93 -13.24 11.68 8.48
CA TYR A 93 -13.86 10.49 7.94
C TYR A 93 -15.29 10.31 8.46
N THR A 94 -16.11 9.62 7.67
CA THR A 94 -17.41 9.12 8.09
C THR A 94 -17.40 7.59 8.10
N MET A 95 -18.28 6.97 8.89
CA MET A 95 -18.44 5.52 8.88
C MET A 95 -19.90 5.16 9.06
N ASN A 96 -20.46 4.49 8.05
CA ASN A 96 -21.83 4.02 8.02
C ASN A 96 -21.92 2.64 8.69
N PRO A 97 -23.11 2.25 9.19
CA PRO A 97 -23.33 0.95 9.82
C PRO A 97 -23.02 -0.28 8.98
N ASP A 98 -23.01 -0.14 7.65
CA ASP A 98 -22.69 -1.22 6.70
C ASP A 98 -21.19 -1.35 6.40
N GLY A 99 -20.35 -0.51 7.02
CA GLY A 99 -18.90 -0.51 6.83
C GLY A 99 -18.43 0.34 5.64
N THR A 100 -19.34 1.01 4.93
CA THR A 100 -18.96 2.05 3.97
C THR A 100 -18.61 3.34 4.69
N GLY A 101 -17.81 4.19 4.05
CA GLY A 101 -17.49 5.51 4.58
C GLY A 101 -16.77 6.37 3.57
N SER A 102 -16.48 7.60 3.96
CA SER A 102 -15.76 8.56 3.14
C SER A 102 -14.62 9.21 3.91
N LEU A 103 -13.61 9.68 3.19
CA LEU A 103 -12.46 10.44 3.66
C LEU A 103 -12.42 11.78 2.95
N ALA A 104 -12.06 12.84 3.69
CA ALA A 104 -11.71 14.13 3.14
C ALA A 104 -10.36 14.55 3.74
N LEU A 105 -9.28 14.49 2.94
CA LEU A 105 -7.91 14.70 3.41
C LEU A 105 -7.35 16.02 2.87
N ASN A 106 -6.68 16.76 3.75
CA ASN A 106 -6.04 18.03 3.53
C ASN A 106 -4.52 17.83 3.66
N PRO A 107 -3.84 17.52 2.56
CA PRO A 107 -2.38 17.38 2.58
C PRO A 107 -1.71 18.74 2.74
N SER A 108 -0.52 18.75 3.34
CA SER A 108 0.30 19.96 3.49
C SER A 108 0.80 20.50 2.14
N TRP A 109 0.71 19.68 1.09
CA TRP A 109 0.95 20.05 -0.30
C TRP A 109 -0.06 19.35 -1.22
N GLY A 110 -0.61 20.12 -2.17
CA GLY A 110 -1.65 19.67 -3.10
C GLY A 110 -3.06 20.11 -2.69
N PRO A 111 -4.08 19.80 -3.51
CA PRO A 111 -5.47 20.07 -3.18
C PRO A 111 -6.00 19.12 -2.10
N GLN A 112 -7.16 19.46 -1.53
CA GLN A 112 -7.96 18.50 -0.77
C GLN A 112 -8.34 17.31 -1.66
N ILE A 113 -8.31 16.12 -1.09
CA ILE A 113 -8.64 14.86 -1.78
C ILE A 113 -9.78 14.14 -1.07
N HIS A 114 -10.63 13.49 -1.87
CA HIS A 114 -11.80 12.75 -1.42
C HIS A 114 -11.69 11.28 -1.82
N ALA A 115 -12.08 10.40 -0.92
CA ALA A 115 -12.12 8.97 -1.17
C ALA A 115 -13.32 8.32 -0.49
N ASP A 116 -13.80 7.24 -1.09
CA ASP A 116 -14.74 6.33 -0.47
C ASP A 116 -14.00 5.06 -0.03
N PHE A 117 -14.46 4.44 1.04
CA PHE A 117 -13.88 3.21 1.55
C PHE A 117 -14.90 2.16 1.95
N PHE A 118 -14.44 0.91 1.93
CA PHE A 118 -15.16 -0.26 2.43
C PHE A 118 -14.32 -0.95 3.50
N ALA A 119 -14.86 -1.07 4.70
CA ALA A 119 -14.21 -1.72 5.84
C ALA A 119 -14.44 -3.25 5.83
N GLY A 120 -13.35 -4.00 5.86
CA GLY A 120 -13.35 -5.42 6.23
C GLY A 120 -13.56 -5.61 7.73
N GLY A 121 -13.63 -6.88 8.18
CA GLY A 121 -13.92 -7.24 9.57
C GLY A 121 -13.09 -6.45 10.59
N ASN A 122 -13.75 -5.92 11.63
CA ASN A 122 -13.16 -5.09 12.68
C ASN A 122 -12.45 -3.82 12.17
N ALA A 123 -12.77 -3.35 10.95
CA ALA A 123 -12.07 -2.24 10.29
C ALA A 123 -10.54 -2.46 10.22
N SER A 124 -10.10 -3.71 10.16
CA SER A 124 -8.68 -4.08 10.09
C SER A 124 -8.07 -3.84 8.71
N VAL A 125 -8.91 -3.82 7.68
CA VAL A 125 -8.53 -3.53 6.29
C VAL A 125 -9.59 -2.61 5.71
N LEU A 126 -9.18 -1.50 5.10
CA LEU A 126 -10.06 -0.67 4.30
C LEU A 126 -9.63 -0.76 2.83
N ARG A 127 -10.59 -0.91 1.93
CA ARG A 127 -10.36 -0.76 0.49
C ARG A 127 -10.83 0.62 0.08
N VAL A 128 -9.96 1.38 -0.57
CA VAL A 128 -10.21 2.80 -0.87
C VAL A 128 -10.18 3.06 -2.36
N VAL A 129 -11.01 4.00 -2.80
CA VAL A 129 -10.96 4.59 -4.13
C VAL A 129 -11.10 6.09 -4.00
N LEU A 130 -10.24 6.85 -4.68
CA LEU A 130 -10.38 8.30 -4.73
C LEU A 130 -11.53 8.66 -5.66
N THR A 131 -12.33 9.63 -5.24
CA THR A 131 -13.59 10.01 -5.91
C THR A 131 -13.50 11.33 -6.67
N ASP A 132 -12.39 12.06 -6.52
CA ASP A 132 -12.15 13.28 -7.28
C ASP A 132 -12.08 13.02 -8.79
N SER A 133 -12.76 13.87 -9.56
CA SER A 133 -12.87 13.74 -11.03
C SER A 133 -11.49 13.63 -11.70
N GLY A 134 -11.38 12.71 -12.66
CA GLY A 134 -10.15 12.47 -13.42
C GLY A 134 -9.15 11.53 -12.76
N ASN A 135 -9.44 11.00 -11.57
CA ASN A 135 -8.56 10.07 -10.87
C ASN A 135 -8.99 8.61 -11.01
N THR A 136 -8.02 7.70 -11.02
CA THR A 136 -8.22 6.24 -10.97
C THR A 136 -7.52 5.61 -9.76
N LEU A 137 -7.10 6.45 -8.80
CA LEU A 137 -6.35 6.05 -7.62
C LEU A 137 -7.19 5.14 -6.72
N SER A 138 -6.61 4.01 -6.35
CA SER A 138 -7.19 3.06 -5.41
C SER A 138 -6.10 2.36 -4.61
N GLY A 139 -6.47 1.78 -3.48
CA GLY A 139 -5.50 1.17 -2.60
C GLY A 139 -6.12 0.44 -1.43
N VAL A 140 -5.26 0.12 -0.47
CA VAL A 140 -5.61 -0.59 0.75
C VAL A 140 -4.98 0.13 1.93
N LEU A 141 -5.76 0.29 3.00
CA LEU A 141 -5.28 0.71 4.31
C LEU A 141 -5.36 -0.52 5.22
N GLU A 142 -4.27 -0.89 5.85
CA GLU A 142 -4.22 -1.98 6.80
C GLU A 142 -3.95 -1.45 8.20
N ALA A 143 -4.80 -1.84 9.15
CA ALA A 143 -4.65 -1.45 10.53
C ALA A 143 -3.29 -1.94 11.03
N GLN A 144 -2.48 -1.00 11.52
CA GLN A 144 -1.18 -1.34 12.09
C GLN A 144 -1.36 -2.17 13.36
N GLN A 145 -2.51 -2.04 14.03
CA GLN A 145 -2.87 -2.74 15.25
C GLN A 145 -4.23 -3.42 15.09
N PRO A 146 -4.43 -4.65 15.60
CA PRO A 146 -5.77 -5.12 15.89
C PRO A 146 -6.48 -4.12 16.82
N ALA A 147 -7.78 -3.90 16.62
CA ALA A 147 -8.56 -2.98 17.44
C ALA A 147 -8.33 -3.25 18.94
N GLY A 148 -7.79 -2.26 19.65
CA GLY A 148 -7.46 -2.36 21.08
C GLY A 148 -5.98 -2.60 21.44
N GLN A 149 -5.08 -2.77 20.47
CA GLN A 149 -3.63 -2.82 20.73
C GLN A 149 -2.99 -1.43 20.60
N THR A 150 -2.23 -1.03 21.61
CA THR A 150 -1.46 0.23 21.62
C THR A 150 -0.20 0.04 20.79
N PRO A 151 0.28 1.05 20.02
CA PRO A 151 1.64 1.06 19.49
C PRO A 151 2.64 0.59 20.56
N PRO A 152 3.73 -0.11 20.20
CA PRO A 152 4.75 -0.47 21.16
C PRO A 152 5.09 0.78 21.98
N SER A 153 4.97 0.72 23.32
CA SER A 153 5.14 1.90 24.18
C SER A 153 6.54 2.50 24.10
N ALA A 154 7.50 1.73 23.56
CA ALA A 154 8.87 2.13 23.27
C ALA A 154 9.09 2.68 21.85
N GLY A 155 8.04 2.77 21.02
CA GLY A 155 8.13 3.10 19.59
C GLY A 155 8.59 1.90 18.73
N TYR A 156 8.57 2.10 17.41
CA TYR A 156 9.11 1.12 16.46
C TYR A 156 10.65 1.12 16.52
N THR A 157 11.25 -0.05 16.33
CA THR A 157 12.72 -0.24 16.25
C THR A 157 13.06 -1.14 15.08
N LEU A 158 14.35 -1.25 14.70
CA LEU A 158 14.80 -2.13 13.62
C LEU A 158 14.32 -3.58 13.79
N ALA A 159 14.17 -4.05 15.03
CA ALA A 159 13.75 -5.41 15.37
C ALA A 159 12.31 -5.73 14.94
N ILE A 160 11.51 -4.73 14.57
CA ILE A 160 10.15 -4.95 14.07
C ILE A 160 10.14 -5.70 12.74
N LEU A 161 11.20 -5.53 11.93
CA LEU A 161 11.42 -6.28 10.70
C LEU A 161 12.46 -7.37 10.97
N ASN A 162 12.00 -8.60 11.18
CA ASN A 162 12.87 -9.75 11.41
C ASN A 162 12.29 -11.00 10.74
N GLY A 163 13.08 -11.64 9.88
CA GLY A 163 12.66 -12.81 9.12
C GLY A 163 12.28 -12.49 7.68
N GLY A 164 11.58 -13.44 7.04
CA GLY A 164 11.26 -13.39 5.62
C GLY A 164 9.99 -12.62 5.31
N TYR A 165 10.03 -11.79 4.28
CA TYR A 165 8.92 -10.96 3.79
C TYR A 165 8.73 -11.18 2.29
N ASP A 166 7.56 -11.64 1.89
CA ASP A 166 7.16 -11.67 0.47
C ASP A 166 6.65 -10.29 0.08
N TYR A 167 7.05 -9.79 -1.09
CA TYR A 167 6.60 -8.49 -1.56
C TYR A 167 6.15 -8.52 -3.01
N GLY A 168 5.26 -7.59 -3.33
CA GLY A 168 4.83 -7.27 -4.67
C GLY A 168 4.82 -5.77 -4.89
N ILE A 169 5.33 -5.33 -6.04
CA ILE A 169 5.39 -3.92 -6.43
C ILE A 169 4.98 -3.75 -7.89
N ALA A 170 4.25 -2.68 -8.16
CA ALA A 170 3.78 -2.34 -9.49
C ALA A 170 3.88 -0.85 -9.75
N GLY A 171 4.11 -0.50 -11.01
CA GLY A 171 4.11 0.89 -11.44
C GLY A 171 4.84 1.07 -12.75
N SER A 172 5.58 2.17 -12.84
CA SER A 172 6.40 2.49 -14.00
C SER A 172 7.64 3.29 -13.61
N ALA A 173 8.66 3.28 -14.46
CA ALA A 173 9.80 4.19 -14.38
C ALA A 173 10.12 4.78 -15.75
N LEU A 174 10.90 5.86 -15.79
CA LEU A 174 11.49 6.39 -17.02
C LEU A 174 12.73 5.58 -17.41
N ASP A 175 12.90 5.28 -18.70
CA ASP A 175 14.18 4.80 -19.23
C ASP A 175 15.14 5.96 -19.53
N ASP A 176 16.34 5.64 -20.01
CA ASP A 176 17.39 6.64 -20.31
C ASP A 176 16.98 7.65 -21.40
N ASP A 177 16.01 7.27 -22.26
CA ASP A 177 15.44 8.12 -23.31
C ASP A 177 14.21 8.92 -22.82
N GLY A 178 13.83 8.76 -21.54
CA GLY A 178 12.67 9.41 -20.94
C GLY A 178 11.33 8.76 -21.28
N ASN A 179 11.31 7.56 -21.87
CA ASN A 179 10.07 6.84 -22.13
C ASN A 179 9.56 6.14 -20.88
N VAL A 180 8.24 6.07 -20.74
CA VAL A 180 7.63 5.39 -19.61
C VAL A 180 7.63 3.87 -19.83
N THR A 181 8.31 3.17 -18.93
CA THR A 181 8.39 1.70 -18.90
C THR A 181 7.54 1.13 -17.77
N SER A 182 6.68 0.16 -18.08
CA SER A 182 5.89 -0.57 -17.07
C SER A 182 6.74 -1.58 -16.32
N ILE A 183 6.60 -1.61 -15.00
CA ILE A 183 7.35 -2.51 -14.12
C ILE A 183 6.37 -3.30 -13.25
N ARG A 184 6.64 -4.60 -13.13
CA ARG A 184 6.01 -5.49 -12.14
C ARG A 184 7.10 -6.34 -11.52
N GLU A 185 7.12 -6.43 -10.20
CA GLU A 185 8.10 -7.25 -9.50
C GLU A 185 7.47 -7.95 -8.31
N VAL A 186 7.92 -9.18 -8.09
CA VAL A 186 7.66 -9.94 -6.87
C VAL A 186 8.97 -10.49 -6.34
N GLY A 187 9.09 -10.60 -5.04
CA GLY A 187 10.30 -11.13 -4.43
C GLY A 187 10.11 -11.50 -2.97
N ARG A 188 11.21 -11.94 -2.38
CA ARG A 188 11.32 -12.20 -0.95
C ARG A 188 12.54 -11.49 -0.41
N LEU A 189 12.34 -10.66 0.61
CA LEU A 189 13.40 -10.07 1.42
C LEU A 189 13.51 -10.84 2.75
N VAL A 190 14.68 -10.80 3.36
CA VAL A 190 14.95 -11.28 4.71
C VAL A 190 15.59 -10.14 5.47
N ALA A 191 14.89 -9.65 6.50
CA ALA A 191 15.38 -8.63 7.42
C ALA A 191 16.01 -9.29 8.64
N ASP A 192 17.14 -8.75 9.11
CA ASP A 192 17.89 -9.30 10.23
C ASP A 192 17.50 -8.71 11.60
N GLY A 193 16.59 -7.73 11.64
CA GLY A 193 16.26 -6.98 12.86
C GLY A 193 17.33 -5.97 13.30
N ALA A 194 18.39 -5.81 12.52
CA ALA A 194 19.57 -4.98 12.82
C ALA A 194 19.92 -4.00 11.68
N GLY A 195 19.04 -3.84 10.69
CA GLY A 195 19.17 -2.85 9.63
C GLY A 195 19.72 -3.39 8.31
N ASN A 196 19.86 -4.71 8.12
CA ASN A 196 20.29 -5.30 6.87
C ASN A 196 19.19 -6.13 6.20
N LEU A 197 19.21 -6.15 4.86
CA LEU A 197 18.33 -6.92 4.00
C LEU A 197 19.13 -7.85 3.09
N THR A 198 18.60 -9.05 2.88
CA THR A 198 19.00 -9.96 1.79
C THR A 198 17.77 -10.45 1.06
N GLY A 199 17.89 -11.03 -0.13
CA GLY A 199 16.72 -11.57 -0.81
C GLY A 199 16.93 -11.93 -2.27
N THR A 200 15.80 -12.20 -2.93
CA THR A 200 15.72 -12.51 -4.35
C THR A 200 14.44 -11.96 -4.94
N SER A 201 14.46 -11.57 -6.21
CA SER A 201 13.26 -11.12 -6.91
C SER A 201 13.22 -11.51 -8.38
N THR A 202 12.00 -11.49 -8.93
CA THR A 202 11.71 -11.58 -10.35
C THR A 202 11.00 -10.30 -10.78
N VAL A 203 11.62 -9.54 -11.67
CA VAL A 203 11.10 -8.28 -12.21
C VAL A 203 10.81 -8.43 -13.69
N SER A 204 9.67 -7.90 -14.13
CA SER A 204 9.29 -7.73 -15.53
C SER A 204 9.32 -6.24 -15.88
N ILE A 205 10.23 -5.87 -16.77
CA ILE A 205 10.44 -4.51 -17.27
C ILE A 205 10.00 -4.48 -18.74
N ASN A 206 8.89 -3.81 -19.04
CA ASN A 206 8.27 -3.82 -20.37
C ASN A 206 8.07 -5.24 -20.96
N GLY A 207 7.78 -6.23 -20.10
CA GLY A 207 7.63 -7.64 -20.48
C GLY A 207 8.93 -8.44 -20.55
N SER A 208 10.10 -7.81 -20.44
CA SER A 208 11.39 -8.50 -20.30
C SER A 208 11.63 -8.91 -18.84
N VAL A 209 11.91 -10.18 -18.60
CA VAL A 209 12.00 -10.74 -17.24
C VAL A 209 13.45 -10.90 -16.80
N VAL A 210 13.77 -10.34 -15.64
CA VAL A 210 15.07 -10.47 -14.96
C VAL A 210 14.86 -11.10 -13.59
N ARG A 211 15.77 -12.02 -13.21
CA ARG A 211 15.84 -12.61 -11.86
C ARG A 211 17.14 -12.17 -11.22
N ARG A 212 17.06 -11.68 -9.98
CA ARG A 212 18.20 -11.04 -9.30
C ARG A 212 18.24 -11.40 -7.83
N THR A 213 19.43 -11.39 -7.25
CA THR A 213 19.59 -11.37 -5.79
C THR A 213 19.57 -9.92 -5.32
N LEU A 214 19.20 -9.71 -4.06
CA LEU A 214 19.11 -8.40 -3.42
C LEU A 214 19.95 -8.44 -2.15
N THR A 215 20.72 -7.38 -1.91
CA THR A 215 21.17 -6.98 -0.58
C THR A 215 20.59 -5.60 -0.27
N GLY A 216 20.68 -5.13 0.97
CA GLY A 216 20.19 -3.80 1.29
C GLY A 216 20.40 -3.42 2.74
N THR A 217 20.04 -2.18 3.04
CA THR A 217 20.01 -1.64 4.40
C THR A 217 18.68 -0.94 4.64
N TYR A 218 18.21 -0.91 5.88
CA TYR A 218 16.99 -0.22 6.25
C TYR A 218 17.13 0.53 7.58
N SER A 219 16.33 1.58 7.74
CA SER A 219 16.21 2.36 8.97
C SER A 219 14.74 2.52 9.34
N ILE A 220 14.43 2.46 10.64
CA ILE A 220 13.05 2.60 11.15
C ILE A 220 13.01 3.75 12.15
N ASN A 221 12.10 4.69 11.91
CA ASN A 221 11.76 5.76 12.83
C ASN A 221 10.78 5.26 13.89
N SER A 222 10.74 5.94 15.05
CA SER A 222 9.89 5.54 16.18
C SER A 222 8.38 5.55 15.88
N ASP A 223 7.96 6.21 14.80
CA ASP A 223 6.57 6.30 14.35
C ASP A 223 6.18 5.21 13.33
N GLY A 224 7.10 4.29 13.00
CA GLY A 224 6.88 3.20 12.06
C GLY A 224 7.08 3.58 10.59
N SER A 225 7.43 4.84 10.30
CA SER A 225 8.03 5.19 9.01
C SER A 225 9.47 4.70 8.94
N GLY A 226 10.01 4.57 7.75
CA GLY A 226 11.39 4.16 7.56
C GLY A 226 11.84 4.38 6.13
N SER A 227 13.08 3.99 5.87
CA SER A 227 13.64 3.96 4.52
C SER A 227 14.49 2.71 4.33
N ALA A 228 14.66 2.29 3.09
CA ALA A 228 15.64 1.29 2.73
C ALA A 228 16.29 1.59 1.39
N THR A 229 17.49 1.06 1.20
CA THR A 229 18.16 1.01 -0.10
C THR A 229 18.40 -0.45 -0.44
N LEU A 230 17.92 -0.88 -1.61
CA LEU A 230 18.17 -2.21 -2.15
C LEU A 230 19.28 -2.15 -3.20
N TYR A 231 20.21 -3.08 -3.13
CA TYR A 231 21.31 -3.29 -4.08
C TYR A 231 21.05 -4.60 -4.83
N PRO A 232 20.45 -4.54 -6.02
CA PRO A 232 20.27 -5.73 -6.83
C PRO A 232 21.60 -6.19 -7.44
N SER A 233 21.72 -7.50 -7.70
CA SER A 233 22.87 -8.06 -8.43
C SER A 233 22.99 -7.53 -9.87
N TRP A 234 21.93 -6.89 -10.38
CA TRP A 234 21.89 -6.20 -11.65
C TRP A 234 20.95 -4.99 -11.57
N GLY A 235 21.40 -3.86 -12.11
CA GLY A 235 20.72 -2.57 -12.07
C GLY A 235 21.30 -1.62 -11.01
N PRO A 236 20.81 -0.37 -10.95
CA PRO A 236 21.22 0.60 -9.93
C PRO A 236 20.65 0.23 -8.55
N PRO A 237 21.17 0.85 -7.47
CA PRO A 237 20.49 0.87 -6.18
C PRO A 237 19.07 1.42 -6.30
N ILE A 238 18.17 0.98 -5.42
CA ILE A 238 16.76 1.38 -5.39
C ILE A 238 16.46 1.93 -4.01
N ASP A 239 16.08 3.21 -3.93
CA ASP A 239 15.72 3.87 -2.68
C ASP A 239 14.21 3.83 -2.43
N ILE A 240 13.80 3.36 -1.26
CA ILE A 240 12.39 3.20 -0.88
C ILE A 240 12.07 3.85 0.47
N ASP A 241 10.86 4.41 0.57
CA ASP A 241 10.25 4.77 1.85
C ASP A 241 9.33 3.64 2.33
N LEU A 242 9.30 3.39 3.64
CA LEU A 242 8.60 2.29 4.29
C LEU A 242 7.57 2.81 5.29
N PHE A 243 6.42 2.15 5.39
CA PHE A 243 5.39 2.39 6.41
C PHE A 243 4.90 1.06 6.98
N ILE A 244 5.30 0.77 8.22
CA ILE A 244 5.26 -0.58 8.80
C ILE A 244 4.03 -0.74 9.68
N SER A 245 3.32 -1.87 9.59
CA SER A 245 2.29 -2.22 10.55
C SER A 245 2.89 -2.55 11.92
N ALA A 246 2.14 -2.31 12.98
CA ALA A 246 2.70 -2.33 14.33
C ALA A 246 3.01 -3.73 14.85
N ASN A 247 2.47 -4.77 14.20
CA ASN A 247 2.88 -6.15 14.40
C ASN A 247 4.07 -6.57 13.52
N GLY A 248 4.58 -5.67 12.67
CA GLY A 248 5.68 -5.94 11.74
C GLY A 248 5.34 -6.96 10.66
N LEU A 249 4.07 -7.31 10.47
CA LEU A 249 3.64 -8.34 9.52
C LEU A 249 3.41 -7.78 8.12
N THR A 250 3.13 -6.49 8.00
CA THR A 250 2.91 -5.83 6.71
C THR A 250 3.68 -4.52 6.63
N THR A 251 4.12 -4.15 5.45
CA THR A 251 4.77 -2.85 5.22
C THR A 251 4.43 -2.37 3.84
N GLU A 252 3.99 -1.12 3.77
CA GLU A 252 3.67 -0.43 2.54
C GLU A 252 4.88 0.40 2.13
N PHE A 253 5.18 0.47 0.83
CA PHE A 253 6.36 1.17 0.37
C PHE A 253 6.20 1.78 -1.02
N VAL A 254 7.00 2.81 -1.27
CA VAL A 254 7.15 3.45 -2.60
C VAL A 254 8.62 3.52 -2.97
N VAL A 255 8.90 3.46 -4.27
CA VAL A 255 10.22 3.77 -4.82
C VAL A 255 10.36 5.28 -4.97
N THR A 256 11.43 5.83 -4.41
CA THR A 256 11.70 7.26 -4.33
C THR A 256 12.75 7.74 -5.33
N ASP A 257 13.32 6.83 -6.12
CA ASP A 257 14.22 7.15 -7.22
C ASP A 257 13.55 8.12 -8.22
N SER A 258 14.31 9.09 -8.71
CA SER A 258 13.80 10.03 -9.72
C SER A 258 13.34 9.30 -10.98
N GLY A 259 12.15 9.64 -11.46
CA GLY A 259 11.55 9.01 -12.64
C GLY A 259 10.78 7.72 -12.33
N SER A 260 10.83 7.19 -11.11
CA SER A 260 10.07 6.02 -10.67
C SER A 260 8.70 6.43 -10.16
N THR A 261 7.67 5.65 -10.44
CA THR A 261 6.32 5.76 -9.87
C THR A 261 5.83 4.35 -9.59
N LEU A 262 6.29 3.80 -8.46
CA LEU A 262 5.95 2.45 -8.03
C LEU A 262 5.56 2.44 -6.56
N ALA A 263 4.51 1.68 -6.26
CA ALA A 263 4.09 1.37 -4.89
C ALA A 263 3.90 -0.14 -4.75
N GLY A 264 4.14 -0.62 -3.54
CA GLY A 264 4.10 -2.03 -3.22
C GLY A 264 3.77 -2.32 -1.77
N THR A 265 3.56 -3.60 -1.51
CA THR A 265 3.29 -4.16 -0.19
C THR A 265 4.32 -5.26 0.06
N MET A 266 4.75 -5.41 1.31
CA MET A 266 5.45 -6.62 1.78
C MET A 266 4.71 -7.20 2.98
N THR A 267 4.68 -8.53 3.05
CA THR A 267 4.00 -9.30 4.08
C THR A 267 4.96 -10.35 4.63
N ALA A 268 5.03 -10.46 5.96
CA ALA A 268 5.82 -11.48 6.63
C ALA A 268 5.36 -12.87 6.17
N GLY A 269 6.30 -13.63 5.61
CA GLY A 269 6.06 -15.01 5.25
C GLY A 269 5.97 -15.86 6.52
N SER A 270 4.93 -16.67 6.64
CA SER A 270 5.00 -17.81 7.56
C SER A 270 5.91 -18.86 6.93
N LEU A 271 7.10 -19.08 7.50
CA LEU A 271 7.80 -20.33 7.21
C LEU A 271 6.92 -21.47 7.75
N PRO A 272 6.65 -22.53 6.97
CA PRO A 272 6.18 -23.77 7.57
C PRO A 272 7.17 -24.14 8.66
N SER A 273 6.68 -24.48 9.85
CA SER A 273 7.53 -25.11 10.86
C SER A 273 8.28 -26.25 10.17
N PRO A 274 9.61 -26.38 10.33
CA PRO A 274 10.31 -27.54 9.78
C PRO A 274 9.58 -28.78 10.30
N LEU A 275 9.11 -29.62 9.38
CA LEU A 275 8.49 -30.90 9.71
C LEU A 275 9.42 -31.56 10.73
N ALA A 276 8.92 -31.77 11.95
CA ALA A 276 9.65 -32.53 12.95
C ALA A 276 10.01 -33.85 12.29
N THR A 277 11.30 -34.09 12.07
CA THR A 277 11.82 -35.35 11.61
C THR A 277 11.45 -36.38 12.67
N THR A 278 10.35 -37.11 12.47
CA THR A 278 10.11 -38.34 13.22
C THR A 278 11.14 -39.34 12.74
N ALA A 279 12.21 -39.47 13.51
CA ALA A 279 13.09 -40.62 13.43
C ALA A 279 12.24 -41.88 13.69
N GLN A 280 12.19 -42.78 12.71
CA GLN A 280 11.88 -44.19 12.93
C GLN A 280 13.18 -44.95 13.15
#